data_AF-A0A363TJA4-F1
#
_entry.id   AF-A0A363TJA4-F1
#
_cell.length_a   1.000
_cell.length_b   1.000
_cell.length_c   1.000
_cell.angle_alpha   90.00
_cell.angle_beta   90.00
_cell.angle_gamma   90.00
#
_symmetry.space_group_name_H-M   'P 1'
#
loop_
_entity.id
_entity.type
_entity.pdbx_description
1 polymer ?
#
loop_
_entity_poly.entity_id
_entity_poly.type
_entity_poly.pdbx_seq_one_letter_code
_entity_poly.pdbx_strand_id
1 'polypeptide(L)' 'MKPGGPYLPPRIPTPKERAERRKRILSVALWSAAALPLIFVVMAYGYSDQAPAALRDFTMRLDQSLGSPVWEILRRFATR' A
#
# COMPACT_ATOMS: atom_id res chain seq x y z
N MET A 1 -5.81 42.44 10.55
CA MET A 1 -7.04 41.61 10.58
C MET A 1 -7.36 41.22 9.14
N LYS A 2 -7.22 39.94 8.77
CA LYS A 2 -7.54 39.47 7.41
C LYS A 2 -9.07 39.29 7.32
N PRO A 3 -9.76 39.88 6.32
CA PRO A 3 -11.21 39.75 6.20
C PRO A 3 -11.56 38.28 5.94
N GLY A 4 -12.59 37.79 6.62
CA GLY A 4 -13.12 36.45 6.45
C GLY A 4 -13.43 36.19 4.99
N GLY A 5 -12.81 35.17 4.42
CA GLY A 5 -13.14 34.69 3.08
C GLY A 5 -14.61 34.25 3.03
N PRO A 6 -15.25 34.27 1.85
CA PRO A 6 -16.64 33.89 1.70
C PRO A 6 -16.82 32.46 2.21
N TYR A 7 -17.58 32.31 3.31
CA TYR A 7 -18.08 31.02 3.76
C TYR A 7 -19.03 30.49 2.67
N LEU A 8 -18.49 29.72 1.74
CA LEU A 8 -19.31 28.96 0.80
C LEU A 8 -20.17 28.00 1.63
N PRO A 9 -21.50 28.02 1.47
CA PRO A 9 -22.36 27.09 2.19
C PRO A 9 -21.96 25.64 1.82
N PRO A 10 -21.97 24.71 2.77
CA PRO A 10 -21.57 23.32 2.51
C PRO A 10 -22.46 22.74 1.41
N ARG A 11 -21.85 22.41 0.27
CA ARG A 11 -22.56 21.78 -0.85
C ARG A 11 -23.01 20.38 -0.42
N ILE A 12 -24.33 20.18 -0.30
CA ILE A 12 -24.89 18.87 -0.01
C ILE A 12 -24.71 17.99 -1.26
N PRO A 13 -23.94 16.89 -1.18
CA PRO A 13 -23.70 16.04 -2.34
C PRO A 13 -24.99 15.33 -2.74
N THR A 14 -25.25 15.35 -4.05
CA THR A 14 -26.40 14.67 -4.67
C THR A 14 -26.29 13.14 -4.49
N PRO A 15 -27.41 12.39 -4.57
CA PRO A 15 -27.38 10.93 -4.47
C PRO A 15 -26.41 10.28 -5.47
N LYS A 16 -26.32 10.84 -6.70
CA LYS A 16 -25.39 10.38 -7.74
C LYS A 16 -23.93 10.56 -7.32
N GLU A 17 -23.57 11.73 -6.81
CA GLU A 17 -22.21 12.01 -6.32
C GLU A 17 -21.84 11.12 -5.13
N ARG A 18 -22.79 10.83 -4.24
CA ARG A 18 -22.56 9.87 -3.14
C ARG A 18 -22.30 8.46 -3.68
N ALA A 19 -23.04 8.01 -4.69
CA ALA A 19 -22.85 6.70 -5.31
C ALA A 19 -21.49 6.59 -6.01
N GLU A 20 -21.07 7.61 -6.76
CA GLU A 20 -19.75 7.66 -7.40
C GLU A 20 -18.61 7.68 -6.39
N ARG A 21 -18.76 8.45 -5.30
CA ARG A 21 -17.77 8.47 -4.22
C ARG A 21 -17.61 7.10 -3.57
N ARG A 22 -18.72 6.39 -3.32
CA ARG A 22 -18.68 5.01 -2.79
C ARG A 22 -17.97 4.05 -3.74
N LYS A 23 -18.25 4.11 -5.04
CA LYS A 23 -17.56 3.30 -6.06
C LYS A 23 -16.05 3.56 -6.06
N ARG A 24 -15.64 4.83 -6.00
CA ARG A 24 -14.22 5.20 -5.94
C ARG A 24 -13.56 4.68 -4.67
N ILE A 25 -14.20 4.84 -3.51
CA ILE A 25 -13.68 4.31 -2.24
C ILE A 25 -13.53 2.79 -2.30
N LEU A 26 -14.54 2.09 -2.81
CA LEU A 26 -14.49 0.64 -2.93
C LEU A 26 -13.38 0.19 -3.88
N SER A 27 -13.23 0.86 -5.02
CA SER A 27 -12.16 0.57 -5.98
C SER A 27 -10.78 0.80 -5.36
N VAL A 28 -10.58 1.91 -4.67
CA VAL A 28 -9.31 2.18 -3.95
C VAL A 28 -9.06 1.12 -2.88
N ALA A 29 -10.08 0.74 -2.10
CA ALA A 29 -9.95 -0.28 -1.08
C ALA A 29 -9.54 -1.64 -1.67
N LEU A 30 -10.16 -2.04 -2.79
CA LEU A 30 -9.84 -3.29 -3.49
C LEU A 30 -8.42 -3.26 -4.07
N TRP A 31 -8.02 -2.16 -4.70
CA TRP A 31 -6.67 -2.01 -5.22
C TRP A 31 -5.61 -2.01 -4.12
N SER A 32 -5.85 -1.32 -3.01
CA SER A 32 -4.97 -1.34 -1.85
C SER A 32 -4.86 -2.74 -1.24
N ALA A 33 -5.98 -3.46 -1.15
CA ALA A 33 -6.01 -4.83 -0.64
C ALA A 33 -5.23 -5.79 -1.55
N ALA A 34 -5.29 -5.61 -2.88
CA ALA A 34 -4.52 -6.40 -3.84
C ALA A 34 -3.02 -6.00 -3.90
N ALA A 35 -2.71 -4.74 -3.64
CA ALA A 35 -1.32 -4.25 -3.67
C ALA A 35 -0.47 -4.85 -2.56
N LEU A 36 -1.02 -5.02 -1.35
CA LEU A 36 -0.30 -5.59 -0.20
C LEU A 36 0.31 -6.98 -0.47
N PRO A 37 -0.46 -8.01 -0.90
CA PRO A 37 0.12 -9.32 -1.21
C PRO A 37 1.09 -9.25 -2.38
N LEU A 38 0.85 -8.40 -3.37
CA LEU A 38 1.78 -8.23 -4.49
C LEU A 38 3.14 -7.67 -4.02
N ILE A 39 3.12 -6.64 -3.16
CA ILE A 39 4.34 -6.09 -2.55
C ILE A 39 5.07 -7.18 -1.75
N PHE A 40 4.34 -7.97 -0.95
CA PHE A 40 4.95 -9.07 -0.20
C PHE A 40 5.61 -10.10 -1.12
N VAL A 41 4.97 -10.50 -2.22
CA VAL A 41 5.56 -11.43 -3.19
C VAL A 41 6.84 -10.87 -3.81
N VAL A 42 6.85 -9.58 -4.18
CA VAL A 42 8.06 -8.94 -4.72
C VAL A 42 9.19 -8.91 -3.69
N MET A 43 8.88 -8.56 -2.44
CA MET A 43 9.85 -8.54 -1.35
C MET A 43 10.40 -9.95 -1.06
N ALA A 44 9.53 -10.95 -1.01
CA ALA A 44 9.90 -12.34 -0.80
C ALA A 44 10.73 -12.89 -1.97
N TYR A 45 10.37 -12.55 -3.21
CA TYR A 45 11.15 -12.92 -4.40
C TYR A 45 12.57 -12.36 -4.33
N GLY A 46 12.75 -11.17 -3.75
CA GLY A 46 14.06 -10.60 -3.46
C GLY A 46 14.99 -11.50 -2.64
N TYR A 47 14.47 -12.43 -1.83
CA TYR A 47 15.26 -13.43 -1.09
C TYR A 47 15.56 -14.70 -1.90
N SER A 48 15.09 -14.81 -3.14
CA SER A 48 15.35 -15.94 -4.02
C SER A 48 16.67 -15.78 -4.78
N ASP A 49 17.34 -16.90 -5.07
CA ASP A 49 18.55 -16.94 -5.91
C ASP A 49 18.28 -16.54 -7.37
N GLN A 50 17.01 -16.51 -7.79
CA GLN A 50 16.62 -16.11 -9.14
C GLN A 50 16.45 -14.59 -9.31
N ALA A 51 16.47 -13.82 -8.21
CA ALA A 51 16.25 -12.38 -8.28
C ALA A 51 17.47 -11.64 -8.86
N PRO A 52 17.25 -10.63 -9.73
CA PRO A 52 18.32 -9.74 -10.17
C PRO A 52 19.02 -9.08 -8.98
N ALA A 53 20.35 -8.93 -9.04
CA ALA A 53 21.16 -8.42 -7.93
C ALA A 53 20.65 -7.07 -7.40
N ALA A 54 20.31 -6.14 -8.30
CA ALA A 54 19.77 -4.83 -7.91
C ALA A 54 18.44 -4.92 -7.16
N LEU A 55 17.55 -5.85 -7.57
CA LEU A 55 16.26 -6.04 -6.91
C LEU A 55 16.46 -6.65 -5.52
N ARG A 56 17.28 -7.70 -5.42
CA ARG A 56 17.63 -8.35 -4.16
C ARG A 56 18.19 -7.35 -3.15
N ASP A 57 19.18 -6.57 -3.55
CA ASP A 57 19.84 -5.61 -2.67
C ASP A 57 18.85 -4.53 -2.20
N PHE A 58 17.99 -4.04 -3.10
CA PHE A 58 16.95 -3.09 -2.76
C PHE A 58 15.94 -3.67 -1.76
N THR A 59 15.37 -4.84 -2.04
CA THR A 59 14.37 -5.48 -1.18
C THR A 59 14.93 -5.86 0.17
N MET A 60 16.18 -6.33 0.23
CA MET A 60 16.84 -6.68 1.50
C MET A 60 17.12 -5.44 2.35
N ARG A 61 17.60 -4.34 1.74
CA ARG A 61 17.81 -3.08 2.46
C ARG A 61 16.50 -2.50 2.96
N LEU A 62 15.45 -2.57 2.14
CA LEU A 62 14.12 -2.11 2.51
C LEU A 62 13.57 -2.94 3.68
N ASP A 63 13.66 -4.27 3.62
CA ASP A 63 13.21 -5.14 4.70
C ASP A 63 13.99 -4.85 6.00
N GLN A 64 15.32 -4.74 5.92
CA GLN A 64 16.18 -4.41 7.06
C GLN A 64 15.83 -3.06 7.68
N SER A 65 15.51 -2.04 6.87
CA SER A 65 15.10 -0.72 7.37
C SER A 65 13.82 -0.75 8.20
N LEU A 66 13.00 -1.79 8.02
CA LEU A 66 11.75 -2.02 8.74
C LEU A 66 11.87 -3.08 9.85
N GLY A 67 13.10 -3.52 10.18
CA GLY A 67 13.33 -4.56 11.20
C GLY A 67 13.27 -6.00 10.67
N SER A 68 13.38 -6.20 9.36
CA SER A 68 13.35 -7.50 8.67
C SER A 68 12.06 -8.34 8.81
N PRO A 69 10.85 -7.73 8.68
CA PRO A 69 9.60 -8.45 8.82
C PRO A 69 9.40 -9.58 7.79
N VAL A 70 9.83 -9.38 6.54
CA VAL A 70 9.67 -10.39 5.48
C VAL A 70 10.58 -11.57 5.75
N TRP A 71 11.84 -11.33 6.12
CA TRP A 71 12.76 -12.38 6.55
C TRP A 71 12.20 -13.20 7.72
N GLU A 72 11.63 -12.56 8.75
CA GLU A 72 11.03 -13.26 9.87
C GLU A 72 9.89 -14.19 9.45
N ILE A 73 9.02 -13.72 8.56
CA ILE A 73 7.91 -14.50 8.03
C ILE A 73 8.46 -15.72 7.27
N LEU A 74 9.38 -15.49 6.32
CA LEU A 74 9.99 -16.57 5.52
C LEU A 74 10.68 -17.60 6.41
N ARG A 75 11.46 -17.17 7.40
CA ARG A 75 12.14 -18.04 8.35
C ARG A 75 11.17 -18.95 9.09
N ARG A 76 10.03 -18.43 9.55
CA ARG A 76 9.00 -19.22 10.26
C ARG A 76 8.39 -20.31 9.38
N PHE A 77 8.31 -20.10 8.06
CA PHE A 77 7.85 -21.12 7.11
C PHE A 77 8.94 -22.14 6.76
N ALA A 78 10.21 -21.73 6.71
CA ALA A 78 11.33 -22.61 6.39
C ALA A 78 11.70 -23.58 7.52
N THR A 79 11.38 -23.24 8.77
CA THR A 79 11.66 -24.09 9.96
C THR A 79 10.50 -25.01 10.35
N ARG A 80 9.48 -25.17 9.50
CA ARG A 80 8.42 -26.17 9.65
C ARG A 80 8.73 -27.39 8.82
#